data_AF-A0A9R0UAQ4-F1
#
_entry.id   AF-A0A9R0UAQ4-F1
#
_cell.length_a   1.000
_cell.length_b   1.000
_cell.length_c   1.000
_cell.angle_alpha   90.00
_cell.angle_beta   90.00
_cell.angle_gamma   90.00
#
_symmetry.space_group_name_H-M   'P 1'
#
loop_
_entity.id
_entity.type
_entity.pdbx_description
1 polymer ?
#
loop_
_entity_poly.entity_id
_entity_poly.type
_entity_poly.pdbx_seq_one_letter_code
_entity_poly.pdbx_strand_id
1 'polypeptide(L)'
;MSGWDRDAIDLVEPGFIEFARDGTGRLGFIAVTGWLDCRAIERDGLPGVEFSWEGVDEGDQVSGRGWAVLADDDTIKGQLYFHLGDESSFRAKRFTAADDLDEP
;
A
#
# COMPACT_ATOMS: atom_id res chain seq x y z
N MET A 1 -0.11 3.59 9.21
CA MET A 1 -1.49 3.77 8.73
C MET A 1 -2.30 4.43 9.82
N SER A 2 -3.21 5.36 9.52
CA SER A 2 -4.07 5.94 10.57
C SER A 2 -5.00 4.85 11.12
N GLY A 3 -5.00 4.66 12.45
CA GLY A 3 -5.83 3.66 13.14
C GLY A 3 -5.14 2.32 13.43
N TRP A 4 -3.88 2.14 13.00
CA TRP A 4 -3.11 0.91 13.23
C TRP A 4 -1.71 1.27 13.74
N ASP A 5 -1.30 0.66 14.85
CA ASP A 5 0.07 0.76 15.35
C ASP A 5 1.05 0.00 14.43
N ARG A 6 2.32 0.39 14.45
CA ARG A 6 3.34 -0.16 13.55
C ARG A 6 3.51 -1.68 13.70
N ASP A 7 3.48 -2.17 14.94
CA ASP A 7 3.55 -3.60 15.26
C ASP A 7 2.33 -4.39 14.71
N ALA A 8 1.19 -3.72 14.50
CA ALA A 8 0.05 -4.34 13.84
C ALA A 8 0.25 -4.37 12.32
N ILE A 9 0.77 -3.28 11.73
CA ILE A 9 1.04 -3.19 10.29
C ILE A 9 2.08 -4.24 9.86
N ASP A 10 3.09 -4.45 10.70
CA ASP A 10 4.22 -5.37 10.47
C ASP A 10 3.97 -6.77 11.08
N LEU A 11 2.70 -7.12 11.42
CA LEU A 11 2.36 -8.32 12.20
C LEU A 11 2.80 -9.64 11.57
N VAL A 12 2.81 -9.73 10.23
CA VAL A 12 3.22 -10.94 9.49
C VAL A 12 4.52 -10.71 8.73
N GLU A 13 4.62 -9.59 8.02
CA GLU A 13 5.80 -9.07 7.33
C GLU A 13 5.73 -7.54 7.32
N PRO A 14 6.84 -6.82 7.06
CA PRO A 14 6.81 -5.36 6.91
C PRO A 14 5.73 -4.92 5.92
N GLY A 15 4.86 -4.01 6.36
CA GLY A 15 3.79 -3.52 5.51
C GLY A 15 4.33 -2.84 4.25
N PHE A 16 3.94 -3.32 3.07
CA PHE A 16 4.39 -2.81 1.78
C PHE A 16 3.24 -2.53 0.81
N ILE A 17 3.53 -1.61 -0.11
CA ILE A 17 2.73 -1.38 -1.31
C ILE A 17 3.70 -1.12 -2.47
N GLU A 18 3.56 -1.91 -3.52
CA GLU A 18 4.41 -1.89 -4.70
C GLU A 18 3.58 -1.48 -5.92
N PHE A 19 4.11 -0.52 -6.68
CA PHE A 19 3.55 -0.11 -7.97
C PHE A 19 4.52 -0.48 -9.09
N ALA A 20 4.11 -1.43 -9.94
CA ALA A 20 4.91 -1.87 -11.07
C ALA A 20 4.66 -0.99 -12.31
N ARG A 21 5.65 -0.97 -13.22
CA ARG A 21 5.61 -0.13 -14.43
C ARG A 21 4.58 -0.59 -15.47
N ASP A 22 4.10 -1.83 -15.36
CA ASP A 22 3.11 -2.41 -16.26
C ASP A 22 1.66 -2.07 -15.87
N GLY A 23 1.47 -1.22 -14.85
CA GLY A 23 0.15 -0.86 -14.35
C GLY A 23 -0.42 -1.89 -13.38
N THR A 24 0.39 -2.84 -12.91
CA THR A 24 0.01 -3.74 -11.81
C THR A 24 0.73 -3.35 -10.52
N GLY A 25 0.43 -4.06 -9.44
CA GLY A 25 1.13 -3.87 -8.18
C GLY A 25 0.72 -4.88 -7.14
N ARG A 26 1.26 -4.74 -5.95
CA ARG A 26 0.98 -5.62 -4.80
C ARG A 26 0.86 -4.82 -3.53
N LEU A 27 0.11 -5.35 -2.59
CA LEU A 27 0.09 -4.85 -1.22
C LEU A 27 0.21 -6.01 -0.24
N GLY A 28 0.81 -5.73 0.90
CA GLY A 28 0.85 -6.63 2.04
C GLY A 28 0.89 -5.79 3.32
N PHE A 29 -0.01 -6.04 4.27
CA PHE A 29 0.04 -5.46 5.61
C PHE A 29 -0.84 -6.29 6.54
N ILE A 30 -0.46 -6.44 7.82
CA ILE A 30 -1.16 -7.33 8.76
C ILE A 30 -1.30 -8.73 8.12
N ALA A 31 -2.52 -9.28 8.01
CA ALA A 31 -2.84 -10.55 7.35
C ALA A 31 -3.40 -10.36 5.93
N VAL A 32 -3.42 -9.12 5.42
CA VAL A 32 -3.94 -8.78 4.09
C VAL A 32 -2.83 -8.90 3.07
N THR A 33 -3.09 -9.65 2.00
CA THR A 33 -2.26 -9.66 0.79
C THR A 33 -3.12 -9.45 -0.44
N GLY A 34 -2.62 -8.72 -1.45
CA GLY A 34 -3.42 -8.43 -2.63
C GLY A 34 -2.64 -7.91 -3.82
N TRP A 35 -3.36 -7.84 -4.94
CA TRP A 35 -2.88 -7.34 -6.23
C TRP A 35 -3.59 -6.04 -6.59
N LEU A 36 -2.86 -5.16 -7.26
CA LEU A 36 -3.33 -3.85 -7.69
C LEU A 36 -3.52 -3.83 -9.21
N ASP A 37 -4.60 -3.19 -9.68
CA ASP A 37 -4.73 -2.61 -11.01
C ASP A 37 -4.54 -1.10 -10.86
N CYS A 38 -3.51 -0.55 -11.50
CA CYS A 38 -3.01 0.79 -11.28
C CYS A 38 -3.11 1.64 -12.54
N ARG A 39 -3.52 2.90 -12.37
CA ARG A 39 -3.47 3.93 -13.41
C ARG A 39 -2.70 5.14 -12.92
N ALA A 40 -1.74 5.58 -13.71
CA ALA A 40 -1.01 6.81 -13.44
C ALA A 40 -1.97 8.00 -13.51
N ILE A 41 -1.89 8.89 -12.52
CA ILE A 41 -2.69 10.11 -12.43
C ILE A 41 -1.80 11.28 -12.02
N GLU A 42 -2.34 12.49 -12.19
CA GLU A 42 -1.83 13.67 -11.52
C GLU A 42 -2.89 14.13 -10.50
N ARG A 43 -2.46 14.36 -9.26
CA ARG A 43 -3.34 14.81 -8.18
C ARG A 43 -2.67 15.93 -7.41
N ASP A 44 -3.37 17.06 -7.29
CA ASP A 44 -2.85 18.28 -6.64
C ASP A 44 -1.51 18.76 -7.23
N GLY A 45 -1.30 18.56 -8.54
CA GLY A 45 -0.05 18.90 -9.25
C GLY A 45 1.11 17.94 -8.96
N LEU A 46 0.85 16.83 -8.25
CA LEU A 46 1.84 15.81 -7.95
C LEU A 46 1.57 14.55 -8.77
N PRO A 47 2.62 13.91 -9.30
CA PRO A 47 2.49 12.61 -9.94
C PRO A 47 2.04 11.56 -8.92
N GLY A 48 1.13 10.69 -9.34
CA GLY A 48 0.57 9.66 -8.49
C GLY A 48 -0.05 8.51 -9.28
N VAL A 49 -0.78 7.68 -8.55
CA VAL A 49 -1.45 6.49 -9.03
C VAL A 49 -2.79 6.36 -8.34
N GLU A 50 -3.83 6.05 -9.09
CA GLU A 50 -5.08 5.48 -8.56
C GLU A 50 -5.08 3.98 -8.80
N PHE A 51 -5.70 3.23 -7.90
CA PHE A 51 -5.74 1.78 -8.03
C PHE A 51 -7.04 1.18 -7.48
N SER A 52 -7.44 0.07 -8.08
CA SER A 52 -8.32 -0.92 -7.47
C SER A 52 -7.50 -2.12 -7.02
N TRP A 53 -7.97 -2.83 -6.00
CA TRP A 53 -7.25 -3.99 -5.48
C TRP A 53 -8.18 -5.11 -5.06
N GLU A 54 -7.68 -6.33 -5.17
CA GLU A 54 -8.32 -7.56 -4.70
C GLU A 54 -7.29 -8.38 -3.93
N GLY A 55 -7.73 -9.06 -2.88
CA GLY A 55 -6.85 -9.75 -1.96
C GLY A 55 -7.57 -10.71 -1.03
N VAL A 56 -6.82 -11.19 -0.04
CA VAL A 56 -7.29 -12.11 1.00
C VAL A 56 -6.87 -11.57 2.36
N ASP A 57 -7.80 -11.62 3.33
CA ASP A 57 -7.59 -11.31 4.74
C ASP A 57 -8.06 -12.52 5.56
N GLU A 58 -7.15 -13.20 6.27
CA GLU A 58 -7.43 -14.40 7.07
C GLU A 58 -8.25 -15.52 6.37
N GLY A 59 -8.20 -15.57 5.03
CA GLY A 59 -8.93 -16.54 4.21
C GLY A 59 -10.21 -16.00 3.57
N ASP A 60 -10.65 -14.80 3.94
CA ASP A 60 -11.78 -14.11 3.35
C ASP A 60 -11.33 -13.21 2.19
N GLN A 61 -12.11 -13.21 1.10
CA GLN A 61 -11.84 -12.32 -0.03
C GLN A 61 -12.18 -10.88 0.34
N VAL A 62 -11.21 -10.00 0.15
CA VAL A 62 -11.35 -8.57 0.36
C VAL A 62 -10.99 -7.83 -0.92
N SER A 63 -11.55 -6.65 -1.09
CA SER A 63 -11.25 -5.80 -2.23
C SER A 63 -11.42 -4.35 -1.85
N GLY A 64 -10.98 -3.46 -2.74
CA GLY A 64 -11.10 -2.05 -2.48
C GLY A 64 -10.47 -1.18 -3.55
N ARG A 65 -10.16 0.05 -3.16
CA ARG A 65 -9.54 1.04 -4.02
C ARG A 65 -8.61 1.95 -3.24
N GLY A 66 -7.87 2.78 -3.93
CA GLY A 66 -7.02 3.76 -3.30
C GLY A 66 -6.32 4.66 -4.28
N TRP A 67 -5.49 5.54 -3.72
CA TRP A 67 -4.59 6.38 -4.48
C TRP A 67 -3.31 6.63 -3.68
N ALA A 68 -2.23 6.91 -4.38
CA ALA A 68 -0.98 7.37 -3.80
C ALA A 68 -0.37 8.49 -4.65
N VAL A 69 0.27 9.47 -4.03
CA VAL A 69 1.03 10.52 -4.71
C VAL A 69 2.43 10.59 -4.12
N LEU A 70 3.39 11.01 -4.96
CA LEU A 70 4.71 11.37 -4.48
C LEU A 70 4.60 12.55 -3.51
N ALA A 71 5.16 12.37 -2.33
CA ALA A 71 5.35 13.41 -1.34
C ALA A 71 6.84 13.77 -1.29
N ASP A 72 7.20 14.71 -0.41
CA ASP A 72 8.59 15.07 -0.18
C ASP A 72 9.40 13.88 0.38
N ASP A 73 10.73 13.95 0.27
CA ASP A 73 11.69 12.99 0.86
C ASP A 73 11.61 11.53 0.36
N ASP A 74 11.34 11.32 -0.94
CA ASP A 74 11.22 9.99 -1.57
C ASP A 74 10.17 9.09 -0.87
N THR A 75 9.12 9.75 -0.35
CA THR A 75 7.99 9.10 0.30
C THR A 75 6.74 9.23 -0.56
N ILE A 76 5.80 8.31 -0.36
CA ILE A 76 4.44 8.44 -0.89
C ILE A 76 3.47 8.65 0.26
N LYS A 77 2.40 9.39 -0.02
CA LYS A 77 1.21 9.46 0.82
C LYS A 77 0.02 8.99 0.01
N GLY A 78 -0.93 8.33 0.66
CA GLY A 78 -2.08 7.80 -0.02
C GLY A 78 -3.22 7.47 0.91
N GLN A 79 -4.31 7.03 0.29
CA GLN A 79 -5.48 6.53 0.98
C GLN A 79 -5.84 5.15 0.42
N LEU A 80 -6.10 4.21 1.32
CA LEU A 80 -6.61 2.88 1.04
C LEU A 80 -8.04 2.80 1.53
N TYR A 81 -8.92 2.18 0.74
CA TYR A 81 -10.32 1.97 1.07
C TYR A 81 -10.63 0.49 0.91
N PHE A 82 -11.24 -0.11 1.91
CA PHE A 82 -11.88 -1.42 1.80
C PHE A 82 -13.28 -1.26 1.21
N HIS A 83 -13.68 -2.17 0.33
CA HIS A 83 -15.03 -2.20 -0.20
C HIS A 83 -16.02 -2.49 0.95
N LEU A 84 -16.95 -1.55 1.20
CA LEU A 84 -17.91 -1.60 2.31
C LEU A 84 -17.25 -1.70 3.70
N GLY A 85 -15.98 -1.31 3.81
CA GLY A 85 -15.23 -1.33 5.06
C GLY A 85 -14.62 0.02 5.38
N ASP A 86 -13.56 -0.04 6.18
CA ASP A 86 -12.84 1.15 6.62
C ASP A 86 -11.97 1.78 5.52
N GLU A 87 -11.58 3.01 5.77
CA GLU A 87 -10.57 3.72 5.02
C GLU A 87 -9.37 4.02 5.92
N SER A 88 -8.17 3.91 5.36
CA SER A 88 -6.95 4.23 6.10
C SER A 88 -6.00 5.07 5.26
N SER A 89 -5.51 6.15 5.86
CA SER A 89 -4.43 6.93 5.28
C SER A 89 -3.11 6.23 5.53
N PHE A 90 -2.21 6.27 4.54
CA PHE A 90 -0.88 5.67 4.67
C PHE A 90 0.21 6.61 4.16
N ARG A 91 1.41 6.39 4.70
CA ARG A 91 2.66 6.91 4.18
C ARG A 91 3.61 5.73 4.05
N ALA A 92 4.29 5.65 2.92
CA ALA A 92 5.31 4.64 2.70
C ALA A 92 6.61 5.33 2.26
N LYS A 93 7.73 4.77 2.69
CA LYS A 93 9.04 5.12 2.18
C LYS A 93 9.44 4.09 1.15
N ARG A 94 10.27 4.49 0.19
CA ARG A 94 10.88 3.54 -0.72
C ARG A 94 11.71 2.53 0.08
N PHE A 95 11.36 1.25 -0.04
CA PHE A 95 12.16 0.15 0.48
C PHE A 95 13.11 -0.32 -0.63
N THR A 96 14.36 -0.56 -0.29
CA THR A 96 15.30 -1.25 -1.18
C THR A 96 15.64 -2.58 -0.56
N ALA A 97 15.75 -3.65 -1.35
CA ALA A 97 16.06 -5.02 -0.87
C ALA A 97 17.37 -5.15 -0.04
N ALA A 98 18.11 -4.07 0.20
CA ALA A 98 19.22 -4.01 1.14
C ALA A 98 18.79 -3.91 2.61
N ASP A 99 17.54 -3.53 2.88
CA ASP A 99 16.99 -3.39 4.23
C ASP A 99 16.57 -4.76 4.86
N ASP A 100 16.63 -5.86 4.09
CA ASP A 100 16.41 -7.25 4.56
C ASP A 100 17.65 -7.88 5.21
N LEU A 101 18.82 -7.22 5.16
CA LEU A 101 20.09 -7.78 5.62
C LEU A 101 20.51 -7.33 7.04
N ASP A 102 19.63 -6.61 7.75
CA ASP A 102 19.91 -6.09 9.08
C ASP A 102 18.96 -6.68 10.14
N GLU A 103 18.91 -8.02 10.21
CA GLU A 103 18.58 -8.72 11.46
C GLU A 103 19.62 -9.82 11.75
N PRO A 104 20.25 -9.82 12.95
CA PRO A 104 21.28 -10.79 13.36
C PRO A 104 20.75 -12.16 13.78
#